data_AF-A0A3D5A3U2-F1
#
_entry.id   AF-A0A3D5A3U2-F1
#
_cell.length_a   1.000
_cell.length_b   1.000
_cell.length_c   1.000
_cell.angle_alpha   90.00
_cell.angle_beta   90.00
_cell.angle_gamma   90.00
#
_symmetry.space_group_name_H-M   'P 1'
#
loop_
_entity.id
_entity.type
_entity.pdbx_description
1 polymer ?
#
loop_
_entity_poly.entity_id
_entity_poly.type
_entity_poly.pdbx_seq_one_letter_code
_entity_poly.pdbx_strand_id
1 'polypeptide(L)'
;MRALCALVSLLATLEAGLALDFTVDCMDRIGPVTSLNGVNAGPAHIKGRLTDLSMQYRAMGINLVRTHDYYDLIDLSNIFPHGFGADPVNPANYDFAGADSVIDAIEQAGCGVMFRLGESWYQPPHNTIPPDTDTFVEVCMHIMGHYGCAQATPHKSRIRLWEFYNEPQIDRFWDRKADPGLSRFYTLYAATAAAASQHYPHVLFGGPGSAGADDAGIEAYCRDFCAAISRDPRHPPLDFYSWHSYNRNLEGPYVFARQARKVRAVLDEAGFGKTLNVLDEYNVCSMRVGGDNPSADDLSWRAAMSNVDGAAFLTAALIYLHQYSDVRYACRYRGDIHGGDGGYGLCRDDGSIKKPGWALRAYSGLFPRRIRVPQREHGCHVRRRYRQGGCCRPLPRAHGDYRRAGKLHQRPHRAVVPRAGGFLPSA
;
A
#
# COMPACT_ATOMS: atom_id res chain seq x y z
N MET A 1 -38.92 12.54 -28.02
CA MET A 1 -39.74 13.51 -27.27
C MET A 1 -39.63 13.15 -25.79
N ARG A 2 -38.96 14.02 -25.01
CA ARG A 2 -39.16 14.24 -23.57
C ARG A 2 -39.02 13.01 -22.66
N ALA A 3 -37.91 12.80 -21.95
CA ALA A 3 -37.36 13.66 -20.89
C ALA A 3 -38.39 14.04 -19.82
N LEU A 4 -37.96 13.86 -18.57
CA LEU A 4 -38.46 14.47 -17.34
C LEU A 4 -39.78 13.88 -16.79
N CYS A 5 -39.93 13.60 -15.50
CA CYS A 5 -39.09 13.88 -14.34
C CYS A 5 -39.69 13.15 -13.13
N ALA A 6 -38.83 12.73 -12.19
CA ALA A 6 -38.86 13.07 -10.75
C ALA A 6 -40.18 12.90 -9.95
N LEU A 7 -40.22 12.64 -8.66
CA LEU A 7 -39.28 12.33 -7.59
C LEU A 7 -40.19 12.42 -6.35
N VAL A 8 -40.14 11.43 -5.46
CA VAL A 8 -40.44 11.54 -4.02
C VAL A 8 -41.84 12.02 -3.63
N SER A 9 -42.64 11.09 -3.12
CA SER A 9 -43.26 11.19 -1.79
C SER A 9 -43.88 9.84 -1.40
N LEU A 10 -43.15 9.01 -0.67
CA LEU A 10 -43.59 8.56 0.65
C LEU A 10 -42.44 7.87 1.39
N LEU A 11 -41.77 8.66 2.22
CA LEU A 11 -41.17 8.19 3.47
C LEU A 11 -42.31 7.70 4.36
N ALA A 12 -42.53 6.39 4.39
CA ALA A 12 -43.16 5.69 5.51
C ALA A 12 -42.82 4.20 5.41
N THR A 13 -41.81 3.79 6.19
CA THR A 13 -41.71 2.46 6.80
C THR A 13 -42.01 1.26 5.90
N LEU A 14 -41.03 0.84 5.11
CA LEU A 14 -40.88 -0.56 4.70
C LEU A 14 -39.40 -0.92 4.83
N GLU A 15 -39.01 -1.28 6.06
CA GLU A 15 -37.89 -2.20 6.31
C GLU A 15 -38.25 -3.56 5.69
N ALA A 16 -38.27 -3.62 4.37
CA ALA A 16 -38.04 -4.85 3.64
C ALA A 16 -36.64 -4.71 3.07
N GLY A 17 -35.64 -4.95 3.92
CA GLY A 17 -34.30 -5.19 3.41
C GLY A 17 -34.41 -6.29 2.36
N LEU A 18 -34.07 -5.99 1.12
CA LEU A 18 -33.94 -7.00 0.08
C LEU A 18 -33.00 -8.07 0.62
N ALA A 19 -33.55 -9.22 1.02
CA ALA A 19 -32.74 -10.38 1.33
C ALA A 19 -32.07 -10.79 0.02
N LEU A 20 -30.77 -10.52 -0.09
CA LEU A 20 -29.96 -11.05 -1.16
C LEU A 20 -29.71 -12.52 -0.86
N ASP A 21 -30.45 -13.39 -1.53
CA ASP A 21 -30.19 -14.83 -1.53
C ASP A 21 -29.06 -15.12 -2.53
N PHE A 22 -27.94 -15.63 -2.04
CA PHE A 22 -26.84 -16.11 -2.86
C PHE A 22 -26.51 -17.56 -2.51
N THR A 23 -26.19 -18.34 -3.54
CA THR A 23 -25.72 -19.73 -3.41
C THR A 23 -24.27 -19.80 -3.85
N VAL A 24 -23.45 -20.51 -3.08
CA VAL A 24 -22.04 -20.78 -3.41
C VAL A 24 -21.88 -22.28 -3.58
N ASP A 25 -21.48 -22.72 -4.77
CA ASP A 25 -21.05 -24.10 -4.98
C ASP A 25 -19.56 -24.22 -4.59
N CYS A 26 -19.28 -24.85 -3.46
CA CYS A 26 -17.92 -25.07 -2.99
C CYS A 26 -17.12 -26.06 -3.85
N MET A 27 -17.76 -26.76 -4.80
CA MET A 27 -17.12 -27.66 -5.74
C MET A 27 -16.70 -26.97 -7.05
N ASP A 28 -17.30 -25.82 -7.37
CA ASP A 28 -16.94 -25.04 -8.55
C ASP A 28 -15.75 -24.11 -8.25
N ARG A 29 -14.56 -24.52 -8.70
CA ARG A 29 -13.30 -23.81 -8.42
C ARG A 29 -12.92 -22.94 -9.62
N ILE A 30 -13.18 -21.64 -9.51
CA ILE A 30 -12.95 -20.67 -10.58
C ILE A 30 -11.48 -20.22 -10.77
N GLY A 31 -10.58 -20.60 -9.85
CA GLY A 31 -9.14 -20.33 -9.98
C GLY A 31 -8.44 -20.02 -8.64
N PRO A 32 -7.09 -19.95 -8.62
CA PRO A 32 -6.35 -19.52 -7.45
C PRO A 32 -6.45 -18.01 -7.26
N VAL A 33 -6.71 -17.56 -6.03
CA VAL A 33 -6.73 -16.14 -5.66
C VAL A 33 -5.62 -15.88 -4.63
N THR A 34 -4.89 -14.77 -4.80
CA THR A 34 -3.90 -14.32 -3.82
C THR A 34 -4.38 -13.09 -3.07
N SER A 35 -3.99 -12.98 -1.80
CA SER A 35 -4.39 -11.84 -0.98
C SER A 35 -3.76 -10.54 -1.48
N LEU A 36 -4.58 -9.49 -1.59
CA LEU A 36 -4.19 -8.12 -1.91
C LEU A 36 -4.06 -7.25 -0.64
N ASN A 37 -3.74 -7.86 0.51
CA ASN A 37 -3.58 -7.18 1.80
C ASN A 37 -2.23 -6.46 1.96
N GLY A 38 -1.82 -5.69 0.96
CA GLY A 38 -0.67 -4.80 1.07
C GLY A 38 -1.05 -3.45 1.68
N VAL A 39 -0.08 -2.79 2.30
CA VAL A 39 -0.20 -1.39 2.76
C VAL A 39 1.10 -0.63 2.51
N ASN A 40 1.01 0.69 2.46
CA ASN A 40 2.18 1.55 2.61
C ASN A 40 2.50 1.71 4.09
N ALA A 41 3.79 1.89 4.35
CA ALA A 41 4.34 2.05 5.69
C ALA A 41 4.13 0.87 6.64
N GLY A 42 5.03 0.77 7.60
CA GLY A 42 5.25 -0.42 8.39
C GLY A 42 4.79 -0.25 9.83
N PRO A 43 4.88 -1.33 10.61
CA PRO A 43 4.39 -1.34 11.99
C PRO A 43 5.24 -0.50 12.95
N ALA A 44 6.48 -0.14 12.58
CA ALA A 44 7.42 0.58 13.42
C ALA A 44 7.99 1.81 12.70
N HIS A 45 7.15 2.80 12.42
CA HIS A 45 7.58 4.18 12.19
C HIS A 45 6.36 5.11 12.14
N ILE A 46 6.27 6.05 13.08
CA ILE A 46 5.43 7.24 12.96
C ILE A 46 6.30 8.40 13.43
N LYS A 47 6.59 9.37 12.56
CA LYS A 47 7.33 10.58 12.92
C LYS A 47 6.76 11.18 14.21
N GLY A 48 7.53 11.17 15.29
CA GLY A 48 7.16 11.72 16.60
C GLY A 48 6.28 10.84 17.50
N ARG A 49 5.98 9.58 17.16
CA ARG A 49 5.23 8.66 18.04
C ARG A 49 5.80 7.23 18.00
N LEU A 50 6.24 6.74 19.16
CA LEU A 50 6.72 5.36 19.31
C LEU A 50 5.56 4.45 19.75
N THR A 51 4.82 3.92 18.78
CA THR A 51 3.89 2.80 19.04
C THR A 51 4.22 1.67 18.07
N ASP A 52 4.64 0.52 18.58
CA ASP A 52 4.75 -0.71 17.80
C ASP A 52 3.35 -1.21 17.41
N LEU A 53 3.04 -1.21 16.11
CA LEU A 53 1.77 -1.66 15.56
C LEU A 53 1.82 -3.09 15.01
N SER A 54 2.86 -3.86 15.34
CA SER A 54 3.05 -5.22 14.81
C SER A 54 1.85 -6.12 15.11
N MET A 55 1.22 -5.95 16.27
CA MET A 55 0.01 -6.70 16.63
C MET A 55 -1.19 -6.33 15.76
N GLN A 56 -1.34 -5.06 15.42
CA GLN A 56 -2.38 -4.54 14.56
C GLN A 56 -2.19 -5.04 13.13
N TYR A 57 -0.95 -5.02 12.60
CA TYR A 57 -0.62 -5.57 11.28
C TYR A 57 -0.95 -7.07 11.19
N ARG A 58 -0.56 -7.85 12.21
CA ARG A 58 -0.92 -9.28 12.31
C ARG A 58 -2.42 -9.52 12.43
N ALA A 59 -3.13 -8.66 13.16
CA ALA A 59 -4.58 -8.75 13.34
C ALA A 59 -5.32 -8.46 12.04
N MET A 60 -4.94 -7.40 11.31
CA MET A 60 -5.47 -7.06 9.98
C MET A 60 -5.09 -8.08 8.91
N GLY A 61 -4.05 -8.87 9.15
CA GLY A 61 -3.56 -9.86 8.19
C GLY A 61 -2.88 -9.18 7.00
N ILE A 62 -2.11 -8.11 7.28
CA ILE A 62 -1.25 -7.46 6.29
C ILE A 62 -0.17 -8.45 5.87
N ASN A 63 0.03 -8.61 4.57
CA ASN A 63 0.99 -9.59 4.02
C ASN A 63 2.14 -8.94 3.23
N LEU A 64 2.03 -7.66 2.89
CA LEU A 64 3.03 -6.91 2.14
C LEU A 64 3.07 -5.47 2.65
N VAL A 65 4.27 -4.92 2.81
CA VAL A 65 4.49 -3.50 3.12
C VAL A 65 5.36 -2.87 2.04
N ARG A 66 4.86 -1.79 1.43
CA ARG A 66 5.62 -0.90 0.55
C ARG A 66 6.43 0.09 1.37
N THR A 67 7.73 0.22 1.11
CA THR A 67 8.65 1.06 1.91
C THR A 67 8.69 2.53 1.48
N HIS A 68 7.54 3.18 1.32
CA HIS A 68 7.44 4.61 1.03
C HIS A 68 6.96 5.42 2.24
N ASP A 69 7.38 6.69 2.32
CA ASP A 69 7.05 7.67 3.37
C ASP A 69 7.45 7.24 4.80
N TYR A 70 8.72 6.88 4.95
CA TYR A 70 9.39 6.66 6.24
C TYR A 70 10.23 7.86 6.68
N TYR A 71 10.20 8.96 5.92
CA TYR A 71 10.82 10.25 6.22
C TYR A 71 12.20 10.06 6.85
N ASP A 72 13.20 9.78 6.02
CA ASP A 72 14.63 9.62 6.35
C ASP A 72 15.08 8.17 6.55
N LEU A 73 14.29 7.26 7.14
CA LEU A 73 14.89 5.99 7.58
C LEU A 73 15.36 5.05 6.44
N ILE A 74 14.68 5.06 5.30
CA ILE A 74 14.90 4.08 4.21
C ILE A 74 15.04 4.73 2.84
N ASP A 75 15.21 6.05 2.80
CA ASP A 75 15.41 6.78 1.55
C ASP A 75 16.85 6.62 1.06
N LEU A 76 17.03 6.69 -0.27
CA LEU A 76 18.34 6.46 -0.89
C LEU A 76 19.39 7.42 -0.34
N SER A 77 19.03 8.69 -0.21
CA SER A 77 19.90 9.73 0.35
C SER A 77 20.31 9.51 1.81
N ASN A 78 19.55 8.74 2.58
CA ASN A 78 19.90 8.39 3.95
C ASN A 78 20.70 7.09 4.04
N ILE A 79 20.43 6.15 3.14
CA ILE A 79 21.22 4.93 3.02
C ILE A 79 22.61 5.24 2.43
N PHE A 80 22.73 6.26 1.57
CA PHE A 80 23.98 6.72 0.98
C PHE A 80 24.21 8.22 1.26
N PRO A 81 24.52 8.60 2.52
CA PRO A 81 24.46 9.98 3.02
C PRO A 81 25.53 10.91 2.47
N HIS A 82 26.62 10.38 1.90
CA HIS A 82 27.70 11.19 1.35
C HIS A 82 27.40 11.73 -0.07
N GLY A 83 26.24 11.38 -0.63
CA GLY A 83 25.76 11.83 -1.94
C GLY A 83 26.50 11.17 -3.11
N PHE A 84 25.96 11.35 -4.32
CA PHE A 84 26.44 10.69 -5.56
C PHE A 84 27.82 11.15 -6.07
N GLY A 85 28.59 11.90 -5.29
CA GLY A 85 30.03 12.14 -5.54
C GLY A 85 30.95 11.22 -4.74
N ALA A 86 30.42 10.47 -3.77
CA ALA A 86 31.17 9.51 -2.98
C ALA A 86 31.35 8.18 -3.73
N ASP A 87 32.38 7.42 -3.37
CA ASP A 87 32.67 6.12 -3.97
C ASP A 87 31.58 5.08 -3.63
N PRO A 88 30.79 4.60 -4.61
CA PRO A 88 29.68 3.68 -4.35
C PRO A 88 30.14 2.27 -3.98
N VAL A 89 31.41 1.89 -4.20
CA VAL A 89 31.92 0.57 -3.78
C VAL A 89 32.44 0.56 -2.35
N ASN A 90 32.67 1.73 -1.75
CA ASN A 90 33.14 1.83 -0.37
C ASN A 90 31.98 1.67 0.62
N PRO A 91 31.92 0.57 1.41
CA PRO A 91 30.82 0.33 2.35
C PRO A 91 30.74 1.38 3.47
N ALA A 92 31.83 2.11 3.75
CA ALA A 92 31.80 3.20 4.74
C ALA A 92 30.95 4.40 4.29
N ASN A 93 30.58 4.47 3.00
CA ASN A 93 29.69 5.50 2.48
C ASN A 93 28.20 5.16 2.65
N TYR A 94 27.87 4.02 3.28
CA TYR A 94 26.49 3.58 3.50
C TYR A 94 26.11 3.58 4.98
N ASP A 95 24.87 3.96 5.29
CA ASP A 95 24.24 3.81 6.61
C ASP A 95 22.94 3.01 6.48
N PHE A 96 23.01 1.73 6.82
CA PHE A 96 21.85 0.83 6.78
C PHE A 96 21.02 0.83 8.07
N ALA A 97 21.43 1.52 9.14
CA ALA A 97 20.81 1.34 10.47
C ALA A 97 19.30 1.68 10.48
N GLY A 98 18.91 2.77 9.82
CA GLY A 98 17.50 3.16 9.68
C GLY A 98 16.70 2.17 8.84
N ALA A 99 17.27 1.76 7.71
CA ALA A 99 16.62 0.88 6.75
C ALA A 99 16.48 -0.54 7.33
N ASP A 100 17.51 -1.07 7.98
CA ASP A 100 17.50 -2.36 8.66
C ASP A 100 16.41 -2.40 9.74
N SER A 101 16.31 -1.34 10.55
CA SER A 101 15.25 -1.22 11.58
C SER A 101 13.84 -1.29 10.98
N VAL A 102 13.61 -0.60 9.86
CA VAL A 102 12.33 -0.63 9.15
C VAL A 102 12.03 -2.02 8.59
N ILE A 103 12.99 -2.63 7.88
CA ILE A 103 12.82 -3.95 7.27
C ILE A 103 12.59 -5.01 8.33
N ASP A 104 13.40 -5.02 9.39
CA ASP A 104 13.27 -5.98 10.48
C ASP A 104 11.92 -5.87 11.18
N ALA A 105 11.39 -4.66 11.38
CA ALA A 105 10.07 -4.48 11.98
C ALA A 105 8.93 -5.04 11.11
N ILE A 106 9.00 -4.84 9.78
CA ILE A 106 8.05 -5.41 8.82
C ILE A 106 8.10 -6.94 8.86
N GLU A 107 9.31 -7.52 8.81
CA GLU A 107 9.53 -8.96 8.83
C GLU A 107 9.08 -9.58 10.16
N GLN A 108 9.37 -8.92 11.30
CA GLN A 108 8.92 -9.35 12.61
C GLN A 108 7.39 -9.38 12.70
N ALA A 109 6.69 -8.41 12.10
CA ALA A 109 5.23 -8.44 11.98
C ALA A 109 4.69 -9.56 11.08
N GLY A 110 5.57 -10.27 10.35
CA GLY A 110 5.24 -11.39 9.48
C GLY A 110 4.80 -10.95 8.08
N CYS A 111 5.15 -9.73 7.68
CA CYS A 111 4.84 -9.15 6.37
C CYS A 111 6.02 -9.34 5.41
N GLY A 112 5.73 -9.46 4.12
CA GLY A 112 6.73 -9.28 3.06
C GLY A 112 7.02 -7.80 2.83
N VAL A 113 8.12 -7.54 2.13
CA VAL A 113 8.56 -6.17 1.78
C VAL A 113 8.49 -5.98 0.27
N MET A 114 7.95 -4.83 -0.13
CA MET A 114 8.23 -4.20 -1.43
C MET A 114 9.11 -3.00 -1.17
N PHE A 115 10.37 -3.09 -1.58
CA PHE A 115 11.38 -2.06 -1.30
C PHE A 115 11.36 -1.03 -2.43
N ARG A 116 11.09 0.23 -2.10
CA ARG A 116 11.12 1.36 -3.04
C ARG A 116 12.47 2.07 -2.97
N LEU A 117 13.20 2.05 -4.07
CA LEU A 117 14.49 2.72 -4.28
C LEU A 117 14.23 4.16 -4.73
N GLY A 118 14.16 5.09 -3.78
CA GLY A 118 13.95 6.51 -4.08
C GLY A 118 13.94 7.39 -2.84
N GLU A 119 13.22 8.51 -2.93
CA GLU A 119 13.04 9.48 -1.85
C GLU A 119 11.58 9.51 -1.36
N SER A 120 11.35 9.79 -0.07
CA SER A 120 10.00 9.96 0.50
C SER A 120 9.44 11.36 0.20
N TRP A 121 8.21 11.63 0.62
CA TRP A 121 7.67 12.99 0.58
C TRP A 121 8.39 13.92 1.59
N TYR A 122 8.84 15.09 1.13
CA TYR A 122 9.43 16.14 1.98
C TYR A 122 8.90 17.55 1.66
N GLN A 123 9.04 18.45 2.65
CA GLN A 123 8.87 19.90 2.51
C GLN A 123 10.06 20.61 3.21
N PRO A 124 10.96 21.29 2.48
CA PRO A 124 11.04 21.38 1.01
C PRO A 124 11.28 20.01 0.33
N PRO A 125 10.98 19.84 -0.98
CA PRO A 125 11.20 18.58 -1.69
C PRO A 125 12.65 18.08 -1.62
N HIS A 126 12.82 16.78 -1.44
CA HIS A 126 14.09 16.09 -1.63
C HIS A 126 14.04 15.29 -2.94
N ASN A 127 14.10 16.01 -4.05
CA ASN A 127 13.79 15.50 -5.39
C ASN A 127 14.97 15.63 -6.36
N THR A 128 16.18 15.81 -5.82
CA THR A 128 17.39 16.04 -6.63
C THR A 128 17.69 14.83 -7.50
N ILE A 129 17.90 15.09 -8.79
CA ILE A 129 18.20 14.06 -9.78
C ILE A 129 19.64 13.58 -9.58
N PRO A 130 19.88 12.26 -9.45
CA PRO A 130 21.22 11.70 -9.44
C PRO A 130 22.02 12.13 -10.69
N PRO A 131 23.18 12.80 -10.51
CA PRO A 131 23.92 13.40 -11.62
C PRO A 131 24.60 12.35 -12.50
N ASP A 132 25.14 11.30 -11.88
CA ASP A 132 25.86 10.22 -12.56
C ASP A 132 25.03 8.92 -12.55
N THR A 133 24.84 8.34 -13.74
CA THR A 133 24.00 7.15 -13.91
C THR A 133 24.67 5.91 -13.32
N ASP A 134 25.98 5.75 -13.51
CA ASP A 134 26.69 4.53 -13.12
C ASP A 134 26.83 4.45 -11.61
N THR A 135 27.18 5.55 -10.96
CA THR A 135 27.20 5.67 -9.49
C THR A 135 25.82 5.39 -8.91
N PHE A 136 24.75 5.92 -9.52
CA PHE A 136 23.39 5.64 -9.06
C PHE A 136 23.04 4.15 -9.16
N VAL A 137 23.37 3.50 -10.28
CA VAL A 137 23.14 2.06 -10.46
C VAL A 137 23.91 1.28 -9.42
N GLU A 138 25.20 1.57 -9.23
CA GLU A 138 26.04 0.87 -8.26
C GLU A 138 25.48 1.00 -6.83
N VAL A 139 25.00 2.19 -6.43
CA VAL A 139 24.32 2.39 -5.14
C VAL A 139 23.08 1.50 -5.03
N CYS A 140 22.21 1.49 -6.05
CA CYS A 140 21.02 0.64 -6.05
C CYS A 140 21.39 -0.85 -5.96
N MET A 141 22.41 -1.29 -6.71
CA MET A 141 22.90 -2.66 -6.70
C MET A 141 23.50 -3.04 -5.34
N HIS A 142 24.24 -2.14 -4.69
CA HIS A 142 24.79 -2.36 -3.35
C HIS A 142 23.66 -2.53 -2.32
N ILE A 143 22.64 -1.67 -2.35
CA ILE A 143 21.47 -1.77 -1.47
C ILE A 143 20.73 -3.09 -1.68
N MET A 144 20.48 -3.45 -2.95
CA MET A 144 19.86 -4.74 -3.29
C MET A 144 20.71 -5.92 -2.81
N GLY A 145 22.03 -5.84 -2.96
CA GLY A 145 22.99 -6.83 -2.48
C GLY A 145 22.96 -7.00 -0.95
N HIS A 146 22.91 -5.89 -0.20
CA HIS A 146 22.82 -5.88 1.27
C HIS A 146 21.59 -6.66 1.78
N TYR A 147 20.45 -6.50 1.11
CA TYR A 147 19.22 -7.24 1.44
C TYR A 147 19.11 -8.63 0.80
N GLY A 148 20.22 -9.14 0.27
CA GLY A 148 20.39 -10.53 -0.08
C GLY A 148 19.83 -10.94 -1.44
N CYS A 149 19.76 -10.01 -2.40
CA CYS A 149 19.31 -10.32 -3.77
C CYS A 149 20.20 -11.37 -4.46
N ALA A 150 21.50 -11.42 -4.15
CA ALA A 150 22.42 -12.42 -4.70
C ALA A 150 22.10 -13.86 -4.24
N GLN A 151 21.42 -14.03 -3.10
CA GLN A 151 21.03 -15.32 -2.55
C GLN A 151 19.56 -15.67 -2.86
N ALA A 152 18.87 -14.82 -3.63
CA ALA A 152 17.51 -15.07 -4.05
C ALA A 152 17.46 -16.33 -4.95
N THR A 153 16.35 -17.06 -4.84
CA THR A 153 16.02 -18.22 -5.67
C THR A 153 14.60 -18.01 -6.21
N PRO A 154 14.15 -18.79 -7.21
CA PRO A 154 12.77 -18.69 -7.70
C PRO A 154 11.70 -18.81 -6.61
N HIS A 155 12.01 -19.49 -5.50
CA HIS A 155 11.08 -19.81 -4.41
C HIS A 155 11.31 -19.03 -3.11
N LYS A 156 12.46 -18.36 -2.96
CA LYS A 156 12.84 -17.67 -1.73
C LYS A 156 13.70 -16.46 -2.04
N SER A 157 13.25 -15.29 -1.62
CA SER A 157 14.03 -14.08 -1.47
C SER A 157 13.67 -13.44 -0.12
N ARG A 158 14.58 -12.68 0.48
CA ARG A 158 14.25 -11.82 1.63
C ARG A 158 13.29 -10.72 1.18
N ILE A 159 13.70 -9.97 0.16
CA ILE A 159 12.88 -8.96 -0.52
C ILE A 159 12.75 -9.36 -1.99
N ARG A 160 11.52 -9.56 -2.46
CA ARG A 160 11.25 -10.00 -3.84
C ARG A 160 10.89 -8.86 -4.78
N LEU A 161 10.21 -7.83 -4.28
CA LEU A 161 9.70 -6.73 -5.09
C LEU A 161 10.58 -5.51 -4.84
N TRP A 162 11.24 -5.04 -5.90
CA TRP A 162 12.08 -3.85 -5.91
C TRP A 162 11.47 -2.83 -6.85
N GLU A 163 11.00 -1.74 -6.27
CA GLU A 163 10.32 -0.68 -6.99
C GLU A 163 11.24 0.50 -7.20
N PHE A 164 11.26 1.01 -8.42
CA PHE A 164 11.99 2.20 -8.77
C PHE A 164 11.15 3.45 -8.52
N TYR A 165 11.58 4.23 -7.53
CA TYR A 165 11.09 5.57 -7.24
C TYR A 165 9.57 5.69 -6.95
N ASN A 166 9.05 6.92 -6.99
CA ASN A 166 7.65 7.25 -6.70
C ASN A 166 7.21 8.50 -7.48
N GLU A 167 6.02 8.47 -8.06
CA GLU A 167 5.29 9.57 -8.69
C GLU A 167 6.16 10.59 -9.45
N PRO A 168 6.99 10.14 -10.42
CA PRO A 168 7.93 11.03 -11.11
C PRO A 168 7.24 12.14 -11.89
N GLN A 169 5.93 12.03 -12.16
CA GLN A 169 5.15 13.09 -12.80
C GLN A 169 4.96 14.34 -11.92
N ILE A 170 5.21 14.23 -10.61
CA ILE A 170 4.98 15.30 -9.64
C ILE A 170 6.32 15.87 -9.17
N ASP A 171 6.48 17.19 -9.31
CA ASP A 171 7.70 17.94 -8.92
C ASP A 171 8.13 17.71 -7.47
N ARG A 172 7.18 17.28 -6.63
CA ARG A 172 7.42 16.92 -5.22
C ARG A 172 8.39 15.76 -5.06
N PHE A 173 8.34 14.80 -5.97
CA PHE A 173 9.10 13.57 -5.87
C PHE A 173 10.28 13.56 -6.85
N TRP A 174 10.12 14.12 -8.04
CA TRP A 174 11.19 14.22 -9.05
C TRP A 174 11.33 15.66 -9.52
N ASP A 175 12.54 16.21 -9.66
CA ASP A 175 12.73 17.58 -10.16
C ASP A 175 12.28 17.70 -11.63
N ARG A 176 11.03 18.14 -11.82
CA ARG A 176 10.40 18.28 -13.13
C ARG A 176 10.88 19.52 -13.87
N LYS A 177 11.50 20.47 -13.17
CA LYS A 177 12.10 21.65 -13.79
C LYS A 177 13.42 21.30 -14.45
N ALA A 178 14.23 20.46 -13.78
CA ALA A 178 15.48 19.96 -14.33
C ALA A 178 15.27 18.85 -15.38
N ASP A 179 14.23 18.02 -15.24
CA ASP A 179 13.91 16.94 -16.19
C ASP A 179 12.42 16.93 -16.61
N PRO A 180 11.97 17.94 -17.39
CA PRO A 180 10.58 18.07 -17.83
C PRO A 180 10.15 16.98 -18.82
N GLY A 181 11.07 16.23 -19.41
CA GLY A 181 10.77 15.09 -20.28
C GLY A 181 10.80 13.72 -19.60
N LEU A 182 11.23 13.64 -18.33
CA LEU A 182 11.54 12.38 -17.63
C LEU A 182 12.63 11.55 -18.33
N SER A 183 13.46 12.15 -19.18
CA SER A 183 14.48 11.42 -19.94
C SER A 183 15.55 10.86 -19.00
N ARG A 184 15.96 11.65 -17.99
CA ARG A 184 16.89 11.18 -16.95
C ARG A 184 16.24 10.10 -16.09
N PHE A 185 14.98 10.27 -15.73
CA PHE A 185 14.23 9.25 -14.98
C PHE A 185 14.20 7.90 -15.72
N TYR A 186 13.81 7.88 -17.00
CA TYR A 186 13.77 6.66 -17.81
C TYR A 186 15.17 6.06 -17.99
N THR A 187 16.19 6.90 -18.16
CA THR A 187 17.59 6.44 -18.29
C THR A 187 18.05 5.70 -17.03
N LEU A 188 17.75 6.23 -15.84
CA LEU A 188 18.12 5.63 -14.55
C LEU A 188 17.33 4.35 -14.26
N TYR A 189 16.01 4.35 -14.54
CA TYR A 189 15.20 3.13 -14.44
C TYR A 189 15.80 2.03 -15.31
N ALA A 190 16.01 2.30 -16.60
CA ALA A 190 16.49 1.31 -17.55
C ALA A 190 17.91 0.82 -17.20
N ALA A 191 18.76 1.66 -16.62
CA ALA A 191 20.11 1.27 -16.18
C ALA A 191 20.02 0.27 -15.04
N THR A 192 19.22 0.63 -14.04
CA THR A 192 19.07 -0.14 -12.81
C THR A 192 18.36 -1.45 -13.08
N ALA A 193 17.29 -1.43 -13.89
CA ALA A 193 16.56 -2.63 -14.28
C ALA A 193 17.45 -3.61 -15.07
N ALA A 194 18.26 -3.11 -16.02
CA ALA A 194 19.17 -3.96 -16.78
C ALA A 194 20.23 -4.60 -15.87
N ALA A 195 20.87 -3.82 -14.98
CA ALA A 195 21.83 -4.32 -14.02
C ALA A 195 21.20 -5.33 -13.03
N ALA A 196 20.05 -5.01 -12.46
CA ALA A 196 19.30 -5.89 -11.56
C ALA A 196 18.98 -7.24 -12.23
N SER A 197 18.56 -7.22 -13.50
CA SER A 197 18.23 -8.44 -14.25
C SER A 197 19.44 -9.36 -14.46
N GLN A 198 20.61 -8.76 -14.70
CA GLN A 198 21.85 -9.47 -14.96
C GLN A 198 22.42 -10.10 -13.68
N HIS A 199 22.36 -9.37 -12.56
CA HIS A 199 23.00 -9.80 -11.31
C HIS A 199 22.04 -10.54 -10.37
N TYR A 200 20.74 -10.24 -10.41
CA TYR A 200 19.73 -10.72 -9.47
C TYR A 200 18.48 -11.30 -10.19
N PRO A 201 18.61 -12.35 -11.01
CA PRO A 201 17.53 -12.84 -11.91
C PRO A 201 16.31 -13.46 -11.20
N HIS A 202 16.28 -13.47 -9.87
CA HIS A 202 15.21 -14.08 -9.06
C HIS A 202 14.41 -13.09 -8.23
N VAL A 203 14.79 -11.81 -8.23
CA VAL A 203 13.94 -10.72 -7.75
C VAL A 203 13.14 -10.13 -8.91
N LEU A 204 12.12 -9.35 -8.58
CA LEU A 204 11.31 -8.64 -9.56
C LEU A 204 11.64 -7.15 -9.44
N PHE A 205 12.02 -6.54 -10.55
CA PHE A 205 12.31 -5.11 -10.64
C PHE A 205 11.25 -4.41 -11.50
N GLY A 206 10.70 -3.32 -10.98
CA GLY A 206 9.58 -2.63 -11.62
C GLY A 206 9.41 -1.22 -11.10
N GLY A 207 8.34 -0.57 -11.52
CA GLY A 207 8.08 0.83 -11.22
C GLY A 207 7.02 1.41 -12.14
N PRO A 208 6.83 2.75 -12.19
CA PRO A 208 7.60 3.76 -11.47
C PRO A 208 6.88 4.36 -10.24
N GLY A 209 5.87 3.65 -9.70
CA GLY A 209 4.93 4.22 -8.74
C GLY A 209 4.18 5.40 -9.35
N SER A 210 3.61 5.20 -10.55
CA SER A 210 3.00 6.26 -11.34
C SER A 210 1.91 7.02 -10.56
N ALA A 211 1.95 8.35 -10.59
CA ALA A 211 0.96 9.17 -9.93
C ALA A 211 -0.46 8.90 -10.42
N GLY A 212 -1.41 8.91 -9.49
CA GLY A 212 -2.81 8.71 -9.84
C GLY A 212 -3.33 9.83 -10.74
N ALA A 213 -4.12 9.46 -11.74
CA ALA A 213 -4.78 10.38 -12.66
C ALA A 213 -6.20 9.88 -12.97
N ASP A 214 -6.89 10.58 -13.87
CA ASP A 214 -8.07 10.02 -14.52
C ASP A 214 -7.69 8.86 -15.46
N ASP A 215 -8.69 8.23 -16.04
CA ASP A 215 -8.52 7.08 -16.92
C ASP A 215 -7.55 7.37 -18.09
N ALA A 216 -7.68 8.54 -18.72
CA ALA A 216 -6.85 8.93 -19.85
C ALA A 216 -5.40 9.22 -19.43
N GLY A 217 -5.21 9.88 -18.28
CA GLY A 217 -3.88 10.18 -17.75
C GLY A 217 -3.09 8.93 -17.35
N ILE A 218 -3.76 7.94 -16.75
CA ILE A 218 -3.15 6.65 -16.42
C ILE A 218 -2.72 5.92 -17.69
N GLU A 219 -3.59 5.86 -18.71
CA GLU A 219 -3.28 5.23 -19.99
C GLU A 219 -2.10 5.92 -20.70
N ALA A 220 -2.14 7.26 -20.77
CA ALA A 220 -1.11 8.05 -21.43
C ALA A 220 0.27 7.82 -20.79
N TYR A 221 0.37 7.95 -19.47
CA TYR A 221 1.65 7.80 -18.80
C TYR A 221 2.18 6.35 -18.82
N CYS A 222 1.31 5.35 -18.66
CA CYS A 222 1.70 3.95 -18.82
C CYS A 222 2.28 3.70 -20.23
N ARG A 223 1.67 4.30 -21.27
CA ARG A 223 2.11 4.16 -22.66
C ARG A 223 3.46 4.83 -22.89
N ASP A 224 3.64 6.04 -22.36
CA ASP A 224 4.90 6.79 -22.47
C ASP A 224 6.04 6.06 -21.78
N PHE A 225 5.80 5.53 -20.56
CA PHE A 225 6.77 4.74 -19.83
C PHE A 225 7.15 3.48 -20.62
N CYS A 226 6.17 2.70 -21.08
CA CYS A 226 6.42 1.52 -21.90
C CYS A 226 7.21 1.84 -23.18
N ALA A 227 6.89 2.94 -23.86
CA ALA A 227 7.60 3.38 -25.05
C ALA A 227 9.06 3.76 -24.76
N ALA A 228 9.32 4.39 -23.61
CA ALA A 228 10.68 4.72 -23.19
C ALA A 228 11.49 3.45 -22.91
N ILE A 229 10.92 2.48 -22.18
CA ILE A 229 11.57 1.20 -21.86
C ILE A 229 11.85 0.39 -23.12
N SER A 230 10.89 0.28 -24.03
CA SER A 230 11.04 -0.50 -25.27
C SER A 230 12.07 0.08 -26.25
N ARG A 231 12.31 1.39 -26.22
CA ARG A 231 13.30 2.06 -27.10
C ARG A 231 14.71 2.01 -26.54
N ASP A 232 14.87 1.64 -25.28
CA ASP A 232 16.17 1.66 -24.63
C ASP A 232 17.07 0.52 -25.16
N PRO A 233 18.32 0.83 -25.58
CA PRO A 233 19.22 -0.18 -26.16
C PRO A 233 19.69 -1.25 -25.17
N ARG A 234 19.50 -1.04 -23.86
CA ARG A 234 19.84 -2.04 -22.84
C ARG A 234 18.79 -3.15 -22.75
N HIS A 235 17.63 -2.98 -23.39
CA HIS A 235 16.48 -3.88 -23.28
C HIS A 235 16.12 -4.23 -21.82
N PRO A 236 15.95 -3.21 -20.95
CA PRO A 236 15.67 -3.43 -19.54
C PRO A 236 14.37 -4.23 -19.34
N PRO A 237 14.29 -5.13 -18.35
CA PRO A 237 13.03 -5.77 -18.03
C PRO A 237 12.04 -4.77 -17.39
N LEU A 238 10.77 -5.15 -17.44
CA LEU A 238 9.70 -4.56 -16.66
C LEU A 238 8.92 -5.71 -16.02
N ASP A 239 9.39 -6.20 -14.87
CA ASP A 239 8.75 -7.34 -14.21
C ASP A 239 7.38 -6.97 -13.65
N PHE A 240 7.23 -5.72 -13.21
CA PHE A 240 5.94 -5.17 -12.81
C PHE A 240 5.86 -3.67 -13.13
N TYR A 241 4.65 -3.22 -13.45
CA TYR A 241 4.31 -1.82 -13.57
C TYR A 241 3.49 -1.39 -12.36
N SER A 242 3.96 -0.38 -11.64
CA SER A 242 3.31 0.14 -10.45
C SER A 242 2.71 1.53 -10.66
N TRP A 243 1.52 1.73 -10.10
CA TRP A 243 0.69 2.92 -10.28
C TRP A 243 -0.26 3.14 -9.11
N HIS A 244 -0.65 4.40 -8.92
CA HIS A 244 -1.51 4.84 -7.84
C HIS A 244 -2.93 5.15 -8.32
N SER A 245 -3.90 5.04 -7.42
CA SER A 245 -5.25 5.52 -7.67
C SER A 245 -5.99 5.90 -6.40
N TYR A 246 -6.73 7.00 -6.45
CA TYR A 246 -7.59 7.45 -5.37
C TYR A 246 -8.98 7.73 -5.96
N ASN A 247 -10.04 7.43 -5.22
CA ASN A 247 -11.40 7.75 -5.67
C ASN A 247 -11.69 9.26 -5.48
N ARG A 248 -11.05 10.07 -6.34
CA ARG A 248 -11.04 11.54 -6.30
C ARG A 248 -12.39 12.16 -6.65
N ASN A 249 -13.12 11.53 -7.57
CA ASN A 249 -14.36 12.06 -8.13
C ASN A 249 -15.61 11.35 -7.61
N LEU A 250 -15.51 10.61 -6.49
CA LEU A 250 -16.64 9.91 -5.86
C LEU A 250 -17.32 8.86 -6.77
N GLU A 251 -16.60 8.30 -7.74
CA GLU A 251 -17.10 7.33 -8.71
C GLU A 251 -17.37 5.94 -8.10
N GLY A 252 -16.90 5.73 -6.87
CA GLY A 252 -17.11 4.52 -6.11
C GLY A 252 -15.97 3.50 -6.27
N PRO A 253 -16.07 2.35 -5.59
CA PRO A 253 -14.95 1.42 -5.44
C PRO A 253 -14.56 0.67 -6.72
N TYR A 254 -15.39 0.70 -7.77
CA TYR A 254 -15.08 0.08 -9.06
C TYR A 254 -13.97 0.81 -9.84
N VAL A 255 -13.69 2.08 -9.50
CA VAL A 255 -12.67 2.90 -10.18
C VAL A 255 -11.32 2.19 -10.29
N PHE A 256 -10.89 1.50 -9.23
CA PHE A 256 -9.58 0.83 -9.22
C PHE A 256 -9.53 -0.33 -10.21
N ALA A 257 -10.58 -1.15 -10.28
CA ALA A 257 -10.63 -2.26 -11.23
C ALA A 257 -10.75 -1.76 -12.68
N ARG A 258 -11.51 -0.69 -12.91
CA ARG A 258 -11.62 -0.04 -14.23
C ARG A 258 -10.25 0.47 -14.70
N GLN A 259 -9.54 1.19 -13.86
CA GLN A 259 -8.21 1.73 -14.18
C GLN A 259 -7.16 0.63 -14.32
N ALA A 260 -7.23 -0.43 -13.50
CA ALA A 260 -6.36 -1.59 -13.64
C ALA A 260 -6.49 -2.26 -15.02
N ARG A 261 -7.72 -2.40 -15.54
CA ARG A 261 -7.96 -2.94 -16.89
C ARG A 261 -7.35 -2.06 -17.99
N LYS A 262 -7.35 -0.75 -17.78
CA LYS A 262 -6.74 0.21 -18.72
C LYS A 262 -5.22 0.07 -18.72
N VAL A 263 -4.59 0.01 -17.55
CA VAL A 263 -3.17 -0.30 -17.40
C VAL A 263 -2.82 -1.62 -18.09
N ARG A 264 -3.60 -2.69 -17.84
CA ARG A 264 -3.42 -3.99 -18.49
C ARG A 264 -3.45 -3.90 -20.01
N ALA A 265 -4.46 -3.22 -20.57
CA ALA A 265 -4.60 -3.06 -22.01
C ALA A 265 -3.39 -2.34 -22.62
N VAL A 266 -2.91 -1.28 -21.98
CA VAL A 266 -1.71 -0.55 -22.44
C VAL A 266 -0.46 -1.43 -22.38
N LEU A 267 -0.26 -2.17 -21.30
CA LEU A 267 0.87 -3.11 -21.17
C LEU A 267 0.83 -4.18 -22.27
N ASP A 268 -0.34 -4.75 -22.56
CA ASP A 268 -0.50 -5.77 -23.61
C ASP A 268 -0.24 -5.20 -25.00
N GLU A 269 -0.80 -4.03 -25.31
CA GLU A 269 -0.57 -3.30 -26.57
C GLU A 269 0.92 -2.98 -26.79
N ALA A 270 1.65 -2.69 -25.71
CA ALA A 270 3.07 -2.34 -25.75
C ALA A 270 4.00 -3.58 -25.73
N GLY A 271 3.47 -4.80 -25.69
CA GLY A 271 4.24 -6.05 -25.69
C GLY A 271 4.68 -6.54 -24.29
N PHE A 272 4.20 -5.91 -23.22
CA PHE A 272 4.48 -6.21 -21.82
C PHE A 272 3.45 -7.16 -21.20
N GLY A 273 2.97 -8.15 -21.96
CA GLY A 273 1.92 -9.09 -21.55
C GLY A 273 2.25 -9.96 -20.32
N LYS A 274 3.51 -10.01 -19.90
CA LYS A 274 3.97 -10.75 -18.70
C LYS A 274 4.25 -9.84 -17.49
N THR A 275 4.29 -8.53 -17.70
CA THR A 275 4.50 -7.54 -16.65
C THR A 275 3.34 -7.59 -15.66
N LEU A 276 3.65 -7.71 -14.38
CA LEU A 276 2.63 -7.72 -13.33
C LEU A 276 2.02 -6.33 -13.17
N ASN A 277 0.70 -6.29 -12.96
CA ASN A 277 -0.04 -5.07 -12.66
C ASN A 277 -0.04 -4.83 -11.14
N VAL A 278 0.54 -3.72 -10.66
CA VAL A 278 0.71 -3.43 -9.23
C VAL A 278 0.06 -2.09 -8.87
N LEU A 279 -0.97 -2.12 -8.03
CA LEU A 279 -1.62 -0.92 -7.49
C LEU A 279 -0.93 -0.55 -6.16
N ASP A 280 0.23 0.10 -6.22
CA ASP A 280 1.11 0.32 -5.08
C ASP A 280 0.69 1.48 -4.17
N GLU A 281 -0.30 2.27 -4.56
CA GLU A 281 -1.06 3.12 -3.64
C GLU A 281 -2.53 3.23 -4.02
N TYR A 282 -3.42 2.96 -3.07
CA TYR A 282 -4.81 3.36 -3.20
C TYR A 282 -5.49 3.70 -1.88
N ASN A 283 -6.52 4.55 -1.96
CA ASN A 283 -7.43 4.78 -0.85
C ASN A 283 -8.80 5.29 -1.32
N VAL A 284 -9.76 5.24 -0.41
CA VAL A 284 -11.11 5.76 -0.59
C VAL A 284 -11.11 7.22 -1.02
N CYS A 285 -10.17 8.02 -0.54
CA CYS A 285 -10.04 9.41 -0.96
C CYS A 285 -8.63 9.93 -0.67
N SER A 286 -8.35 11.16 -1.10
CA SER A 286 -7.18 11.92 -0.67
C SER A 286 -7.54 12.78 0.55
N MET A 287 -6.64 12.92 1.52
CA MET A 287 -6.72 13.93 2.59
C MET A 287 -6.78 15.36 2.04
N ARG A 288 -6.41 15.59 0.77
CA ARG A 288 -6.50 16.89 0.09
C ARG A 288 -7.85 17.13 -0.61
N VAL A 289 -8.82 16.21 -0.53
CA VAL A 289 -10.19 16.42 -1.06
C VAL A 289 -10.77 17.73 -0.50
N GLY A 290 -11.18 18.67 -1.34
CA GLY A 290 -11.67 20.00 -0.92
C GLY A 290 -10.58 21.05 -0.66
N GLY A 291 -9.30 20.72 -0.86
CA GLY A 291 -8.17 21.65 -0.71
C GLY A 291 -8.03 22.23 0.70
N ASP A 292 -7.58 23.49 0.77
CA ASP A 292 -7.32 24.21 2.03
C ASP A 292 -8.61 24.63 2.74
N ASN A 293 -9.71 24.78 2.00
CA ASN A 293 -11.03 25.16 2.52
C ASN A 293 -12.09 24.11 2.14
N PRO A 294 -12.05 22.92 2.76
CA PRO A 294 -12.97 21.83 2.42
C PRO A 294 -14.41 22.17 2.81
N SER A 295 -15.36 21.77 1.98
CA SER A 295 -16.78 21.80 2.29
C SER A 295 -17.16 20.76 3.35
N ALA A 296 -18.39 20.83 3.87
CA ALA A 296 -18.91 19.79 4.77
C ALA A 296 -18.94 18.40 4.09
N ASP A 297 -19.23 18.35 2.78
CA ASP A 297 -19.23 17.12 2.01
C ASP A 297 -17.81 16.56 1.84
N ASP A 298 -16.81 17.42 1.63
CA ASP A 298 -15.40 17.02 1.59
C ASP A 298 -14.95 16.40 2.92
N LEU A 299 -15.33 17.02 4.04
CA LEU A 299 -15.02 16.50 5.38
C LEU A 299 -15.75 15.18 5.66
N SER A 300 -17.01 15.07 5.27
CA SER A 300 -17.77 13.82 5.32
C SER A 300 -17.08 12.72 4.51
N TRP A 301 -16.57 13.08 3.33
CA TRP A 301 -15.86 12.13 2.50
C TRP A 301 -14.52 11.70 3.10
N ARG A 302 -13.76 12.65 3.67
CA ARG A 302 -12.53 12.33 4.41
C ARG A 302 -12.81 11.38 5.57
N ALA A 303 -13.96 11.47 6.22
CA ALA A 303 -14.34 10.56 7.32
C ALA A 303 -14.49 9.09 6.89
N ALA A 304 -14.70 8.82 5.60
CA ALA A 304 -14.69 7.47 5.05
C ALA A 304 -13.34 6.77 5.25
N MET A 305 -12.23 7.49 5.43
CA MET A 305 -10.94 6.85 5.75
C MET A 305 -10.95 6.10 7.09
N SER A 306 -11.93 6.35 7.97
CA SER A 306 -11.95 5.85 9.35
C SER A 306 -13.20 5.06 9.73
N ASN A 307 -14.30 5.23 9.00
CA ASN A 307 -15.65 4.77 9.39
C ASN A 307 -16.12 3.49 8.65
N VAL A 308 -17.38 3.13 8.88
CA VAL A 308 -18.02 1.95 8.27
C VAL A 308 -18.17 2.05 6.75
N ASP A 309 -18.39 3.24 6.19
CA ASP A 309 -18.50 3.44 4.75
C ASP A 309 -17.17 3.14 4.06
N GLY A 310 -16.05 3.56 4.65
CA GLY A 310 -14.72 3.17 4.19
C GLY A 310 -14.46 1.68 4.26
N ALA A 311 -14.97 1.00 5.30
CA ALA A 311 -14.85 -0.44 5.44
C ALA A 311 -15.61 -1.17 4.32
N ALA A 312 -16.83 -0.72 4.02
CA ALA A 312 -17.63 -1.24 2.91
C ALA A 312 -16.98 -0.94 1.56
N PHE A 313 -16.50 0.30 1.36
CA PHE A 313 -15.80 0.73 0.15
C PHE A 313 -14.54 -0.11 -0.12
N LEU A 314 -13.68 -0.27 0.89
CA LEU A 314 -12.46 -1.06 0.78
C LEU A 314 -12.77 -2.52 0.43
N THR A 315 -13.79 -3.10 1.07
CA THR A 315 -14.21 -4.48 0.78
C THR A 315 -14.70 -4.62 -0.66
N ALA A 316 -15.55 -3.69 -1.12
CA ALA A 316 -16.04 -3.69 -2.49
C ALA A 316 -14.90 -3.49 -3.51
N ALA A 317 -13.95 -2.59 -3.24
CA ALA A 317 -12.78 -2.38 -4.07
C ALA A 317 -11.96 -3.66 -4.24
N LEU A 318 -11.68 -4.38 -3.15
CA LEU A 318 -10.94 -5.65 -3.18
C LEU A 318 -11.69 -6.75 -3.94
N ILE A 319 -13.02 -6.81 -3.84
CA ILE A 319 -13.84 -7.73 -4.63
C ILE A 319 -13.75 -7.38 -6.13
N TYR A 320 -13.90 -6.10 -6.47
CA TYR A 320 -13.83 -5.65 -7.87
C TYR A 320 -12.45 -5.89 -8.49
N LEU A 321 -11.37 -5.67 -7.75
CA LEU A 321 -10.02 -5.97 -8.21
C LEU A 321 -9.87 -7.45 -8.56
N HIS A 322 -10.36 -8.36 -7.71
CA HIS A 322 -10.32 -9.80 -7.99
C HIS A 322 -11.19 -10.24 -9.17
N GLN A 323 -12.36 -9.64 -9.30
CA GLN A 323 -13.34 -10.07 -10.30
C GLN A 323 -13.08 -9.49 -11.69
N TYR A 324 -12.51 -8.29 -11.76
CA TYR A 324 -12.47 -7.51 -13.00
C TYR A 324 -11.07 -7.04 -13.40
N SER A 325 -10.01 -7.42 -12.70
CA SER A 325 -8.64 -7.01 -13.05
C SER A 325 -7.61 -8.12 -12.85
N ASP A 326 -6.40 -7.88 -13.34
CA ASP A 326 -5.23 -8.76 -13.16
C ASP A 326 -4.26 -8.23 -12.07
N VAL A 327 -4.70 -7.28 -11.23
CA VAL A 327 -3.85 -6.69 -10.19
C VAL A 327 -3.26 -7.79 -9.32
N ARG A 328 -1.93 -7.83 -9.30
CA ARG A 328 -1.17 -8.89 -8.62
C ARG A 328 -0.87 -8.53 -7.17
N TYR A 329 -0.57 -7.26 -6.92
CA TYR A 329 -0.32 -6.70 -5.60
C TYR A 329 -1.06 -5.37 -5.51
N ALA A 330 -1.66 -5.10 -4.35
CA ALA A 330 -2.25 -3.80 -4.04
C ALA A 330 -1.79 -3.35 -2.67
N CYS A 331 -1.42 -2.07 -2.53
CA CYS A 331 -1.03 -1.48 -1.26
C CYS A 331 -1.94 -0.31 -0.91
N ARG A 332 -2.74 -0.47 0.15
CA ARG A 332 -3.58 0.63 0.63
C ARG A 332 -2.68 1.66 1.31
N TYR A 333 -2.81 2.92 0.92
CA TYR A 333 -2.12 4.03 1.58
C TYR A 333 -2.92 4.50 2.81
N ARG A 334 -2.56 4.20 4.06
CA ARG A 334 -1.40 3.45 4.58
C ARG A 334 -1.74 2.73 5.89
N GLY A 335 -0.88 1.84 6.38
CA GLY A 335 -1.19 0.89 7.45
C GLY A 335 -1.03 1.39 8.89
N ASP A 336 -0.27 2.45 9.10
CA ASP A 336 0.14 2.99 10.40
C ASP A 336 -0.89 3.98 11.00
N ILE A 337 -0.46 4.90 11.88
CA ILE A 337 -1.30 5.95 12.50
C ILE A 337 -1.37 7.21 11.63
N HIS A 338 -0.70 7.29 10.48
CA HIS A 338 -0.50 8.54 9.74
C HIS A 338 -1.75 9.45 9.65
N GLY A 339 -1.61 10.68 10.18
CA GLY A 339 -2.66 11.70 10.26
C GLY A 339 -3.70 11.47 11.37
N GLY A 340 -3.45 10.53 12.28
CA GLY A 340 -4.29 10.19 13.42
C GLY A 340 -5.70 9.75 13.02
N ASP A 341 -6.68 10.06 13.85
CA ASP A 341 -8.07 9.61 13.68
C ASP A 341 -8.74 10.09 12.38
N GLY A 342 -8.31 11.23 11.84
CA GLY A 342 -8.78 11.80 10.58
C GLY A 342 -7.90 11.46 9.36
N GLY A 343 -6.78 10.79 9.58
CA GLY A 343 -5.77 10.55 8.55
C GLY A 343 -5.94 9.26 7.74
N TYR A 344 -5.01 9.08 6.79
CA TYR A 344 -4.94 7.89 5.92
C TYR A 344 -4.69 6.57 6.65
N GLY A 345 -4.00 6.62 7.79
CA GLY A 345 -3.56 5.45 8.55
C GLY A 345 -4.71 4.52 8.94
N LEU A 346 -4.45 3.22 9.05
CA LEU A 346 -5.43 2.22 9.50
C LEU A 346 -5.53 2.11 11.03
N CYS A 347 -4.62 2.75 11.76
CA CYS A 347 -4.62 2.79 13.21
C CYS A 347 -4.95 4.20 13.70
N ARG A 348 -5.59 4.28 14.87
CA ARG A 348 -5.87 5.52 15.60
C ARG A 348 -4.70 5.94 16.46
N ASP A 349 -4.80 7.14 17.00
CA ASP A 349 -3.82 7.70 17.93
C ASP A 349 -3.59 6.82 19.17
N ASP A 350 -4.61 6.09 19.61
CA ASP A 350 -4.54 5.14 20.73
C ASP A 350 -4.03 3.74 20.33
N GLY A 351 -3.64 3.55 19.07
CA GLY A 351 -3.21 2.27 18.50
C GLY A 351 -4.37 1.31 18.15
N SER A 352 -5.63 1.70 18.32
CA SER A 352 -6.78 0.87 17.93
C SER A 352 -6.99 0.86 16.42
N ILE A 353 -7.48 -0.26 15.89
CA ILE A 353 -7.71 -0.44 14.45
C ILE A 353 -8.97 0.33 14.00
N LYS A 354 -8.85 1.11 12.92
CA LYS A 354 -9.97 1.79 12.24
C LYS A 354 -10.87 0.80 11.52
N LYS A 355 -12.11 1.21 11.22
CA LYS A 355 -13.11 0.31 10.62
C LYS A 355 -12.62 -0.34 9.31
N PRO A 356 -11.91 0.36 8.40
CA PRO A 356 -11.33 -0.29 7.23
C PRO A 356 -10.29 -1.39 7.56
N GLY A 357 -9.52 -1.24 8.64
CA GLY A 357 -8.58 -2.28 9.06
C GLY A 357 -9.26 -3.56 9.55
N TRP A 358 -10.44 -3.44 10.18
CA TRP A 358 -11.28 -4.60 10.50
C TRP A 358 -11.84 -5.28 9.24
N ALA A 359 -12.09 -4.52 8.17
CA ALA A 359 -12.46 -5.09 6.87
C ALA A 359 -11.32 -5.93 6.28
N LEU A 360 -10.07 -5.43 6.33
CA LEU A 360 -8.89 -6.21 5.93
C LEU A 360 -8.72 -7.48 6.75
N ARG A 361 -8.99 -7.42 8.08
CA ARG A 361 -8.99 -8.61 8.93
C ARG A 361 -10.00 -9.65 8.44
N ALA A 362 -11.24 -9.24 8.17
CA ALA A 362 -12.28 -10.14 7.66
C ALA A 362 -11.88 -10.74 6.31
N TYR A 363 -11.42 -9.90 5.37
CA TYR A 363 -10.91 -10.33 4.07
C TYR A 363 -9.72 -11.28 4.18
N SER A 364 -8.81 -11.08 5.14
CA SER A 364 -7.68 -11.97 5.38
C SER A 364 -8.11 -13.40 5.72
N GLY A 365 -9.33 -13.58 6.25
CA GLY A 365 -9.91 -14.88 6.56
C GLY A 365 -10.26 -15.72 5.32
N LEU A 366 -10.34 -15.10 4.13
CA LEU A 366 -10.57 -15.80 2.86
C LEU A 366 -9.33 -16.56 2.38
N PHE A 367 -8.15 -16.24 2.92
CA PHE A 367 -6.87 -16.80 2.50
C PHE A 367 -6.27 -17.63 3.64
N PRO A 368 -5.90 -18.90 3.41
CA PRO A 368 -5.23 -19.70 4.43
C PRO A 368 -3.89 -19.04 4.79
N ARG A 369 -3.77 -18.54 6.03
CA ARG A 369 -2.54 -17.89 6.50
C ARG A 369 -1.39 -18.90 6.46
N ARG A 370 -0.42 -18.69 5.57
CA ARG A 370 0.93 -19.25 5.74
C ARG A 370 1.63 -18.40 6.81
N ILE A 371 1.27 -18.58 8.08
CA ILE A 371 2.05 -18.00 9.18
C ILE A 371 3.40 -18.73 9.17
N ARG A 372 4.42 -18.12 8.55
CA ARG A 372 5.80 -18.49 8.83
C ARG A 372 6.13 -17.92 10.21
N VAL A 373 5.98 -18.74 11.24
CA VAL A 373 6.65 -18.47 12.51
C VAL A 373 8.14 -18.71 12.26
N PRO A 374 9.03 -17.76 12.51
CA PRO A 374 10.46 -18.05 12.51
C PRO A 374 10.71 -19.10 13.59
N GLN A 375 11.07 -20.33 13.20
CA GLN A 375 11.67 -21.26 14.15
C GLN A 375 13.05 -20.71 14.51
N ARG A 376 13.17 -20.10 15.70
CA ARG A 376 14.46 -20.13 16.38
C ARG A 376 14.67 -21.60 16.77
N GLU A 377 15.62 -22.25 16.12
CA GLU A 377 16.05 -23.60 16.49
C GLU A 377 16.64 -23.56 17.89
N HIS A 378 15.81 -23.82 18.89
CA HIS A 378 16.24 -24.37 20.17
C HIS A 378 15.72 -25.79 20.20
N GLY A 379 16.67 -26.73 20.14
CA GLY A 379 16.42 -28.15 19.99
C GLY A 379 15.45 -28.66 21.05
N CYS A 380 14.24 -29.00 20.63
CA CYS A 380 13.41 -29.97 21.32
C CYS A 380 12.53 -30.66 20.28
N HIS A 381 12.84 -31.92 19.99
CA HIS A 381 12.08 -32.75 19.07
C HIS A 381 10.70 -33.06 19.66
N VAL A 382 9.65 -32.46 19.09
CA VAL A 382 8.28 -32.98 19.23
C VAL A 382 7.74 -33.31 17.85
N ARG A 383 7.78 -34.61 17.50
CA ARG A 383 7.05 -35.16 16.36
C ARG A 383 5.55 -35.08 16.66
N ARG A 384 4.80 -34.26 15.93
CA ARG A 384 3.34 -34.42 15.79
C ARG A 384 2.97 -34.64 14.32
N ARG A 385 2.43 -35.83 14.04
CA ARG A 385 1.75 -36.16 12.78
C ARG A 385 0.50 -35.29 12.64
N TYR A 386 0.41 -34.50 11.57
CA TYR A 386 -0.85 -33.92 11.13
C TYR A 386 -1.61 -34.95 10.29
N ARG A 387 -2.79 -35.38 10.77
CA ARG A 387 -3.83 -35.95 9.89
C ARG A 387 -4.59 -34.77 9.29
N GLN A 388 -4.64 -34.71 7.96
CA GLN A 388 -5.52 -33.79 7.25
C GLN A 388 -6.98 -34.22 7.45
N GLY A 389 -7.78 -33.31 7.98
CA GLY A 389 -9.24 -33.38 8.01
C GLY A 389 -9.75 -31.95 7.84
N GLY A 390 -10.33 -31.66 6.68
CA GLY A 390 -10.90 -30.35 6.36
C GLY A 390 -12.07 -30.03 7.27
N CYS A 391 -12.07 -28.82 7.83
CA CYS A 391 -13.22 -28.28 8.53
C CYS A 391 -13.43 -26.85 8.06
N CYS A 392 -14.41 -26.67 7.17
CA CYS A 392 -15.03 -25.37 6.94
C CYS A 392 -15.60 -24.89 8.27
N ARG A 393 -15.25 -23.66 8.70
CA ARG A 393 -15.86 -23.04 9.88
C ARG A 393 -16.97 -22.09 9.40
N PRO A 394 -18.24 -22.35 9.72
CA PRO A 394 -19.27 -21.32 9.66
C PRO A 394 -19.06 -20.32 10.81
N LEU A 395 -19.26 -19.04 10.53
CA LEU A 395 -19.34 -17.97 11.53
C LEU A 395 -20.56 -18.20 12.44
N PRO A 396 -20.46 -18.02 13.77
CA PRO A 396 -21.63 -18.08 14.64
C PRO A 396 -22.47 -16.80 14.52
N ARG A 397 -23.79 -16.98 14.34
CA ARG A 397 -24.82 -15.95 14.52
C ARG A 397 -24.87 -15.55 15.99
N ALA A 398 -24.80 -14.26 16.28
CA ALA A 398 -25.08 -13.72 17.61
C ALA A 398 -26.58 -13.43 17.73
N HIS A 399 -27.31 -14.29 18.44
CA HIS A 399 -28.55 -13.91 19.12
C HIS A 399 -28.21 -13.67 20.59
N GLY A 400 -28.46 -12.46 21.07
CA GLY A 400 -28.30 -12.08 22.47
C GLY A 400 -29.59 -11.45 22.97
N ASP A 401 -30.43 -12.27 23.61
CA ASP A 401 -31.65 -11.87 24.28
C ASP A 401 -31.35 -11.04 25.54
N TYR A 402 -32.13 -9.98 25.71
CA TYR A 402 -32.20 -9.13 26.91
C TYR A 402 -32.76 -9.90 28.10
N ARG A 403 -32.05 -9.95 29.24
CA ARG A 403 -32.69 -9.95 30.58
C ARG A 403 -31.90 -9.17 31.64
N ARG A 404 -32.70 -8.43 32.42
CA ARG A 404 -32.37 -7.49 33.50
C ARG A 404 -31.83 -8.15 34.76
N ALA A 405 -30.89 -7.49 35.42
CA ALA A 405 -30.76 -7.27 36.87
C ALA A 405 -29.68 -6.18 37.03
N GLY A 406 -29.69 -5.19 37.91
CA GLY A 406 -30.46 -4.83 39.09
C GLY A 406 -29.66 -3.68 39.72
N LYS A 407 -30.34 -2.64 40.19
CA LYS A 407 -29.81 -1.36 40.69
C LYS A 407 -28.78 -1.52 41.82
N LEU A 408 -27.78 -0.62 41.88
CA LEU A 408 -27.38 0.02 43.15
C LEU A 408 -26.80 1.43 42.88
N HIS A 409 -27.26 2.39 43.67
CA HIS A 409 -26.92 3.82 43.65
C HIS A 409 -25.55 4.10 44.30
N GLN A 410 -24.85 5.18 43.85
CA GLN A 410 -24.60 6.40 44.63
C GLN A 410 -23.86 7.47 43.77
N ARG A 411 -24.21 8.75 43.99
CA ARG A 411 -23.73 9.97 43.29
C ARG A 411 -22.49 10.58 44.01
N PRO A 412 -22.07 11.85 43.76
CA PRO A 412 -21.22 12.33 42.68
C PRO A 412 -19.95 13.06 43.21
N HIS A 413 -18.90 13.24 42.39
CA HIS A 413 -17.87 14.24 42.69
C HIS A 413 -17.58 15.14 41.49
N ARG A 414 -17.75 16.44 41.73
CA ARG A 414 -17.26 17.57 40.93
C ARG A 414 -15.73 17.67 41.04
N ALA A 415 -15.06 17.94 39.93
CA ALA A 415 -13.82 18.72 39.87
C ALA A 415 -13.73 19.30 38.44
N VAL A 416 -14.03 20.60 38.27
CA VAL A 416 -13.08 21.73 38.20
C VAL A 416 -12.21 21.70 36.94
N VAL A 417 -12.56 22.62 36.03
CA VAL A 417 -11.83 23.04 34.83
C VAL A 417 -10.62 23.89 35.24
N PRO A 418 -9.50 23.78 34.52
CA PRO A 418 -8.70 24.96 34.20
C PRO A 418 -8.60 25.19 32.69
N ARG A 419 -8.86 26.44 32.29
CA ARG A 419 -8.50 27.02 30.99
C ARG A 419 -7.05 27.48 31.04
N ALA A 420 -6.31 27.23 29.95
CA ALA A 420 -5.23 28.01 29.31
C ALA A 420 -4.30 27.02 28.58
N GLY A 421 -3.81 27.23 27.37
CA GLY A 421 -3.89 28.34 26.44
C GLY A 421 -3.05 28.01 25.18
N GLY A 422 -3.27 28.77 24.11
CA GLY A 422 -2.26 29.03 23.06
C GLY A 422 -1.94 27.91 22.08
N PHE A 423 -2.81 27.68 21.09
CA PHE A 423 -2.41 27.11 19.80
C PHE A 423 -1.77 28.21 18.94
N LEU A 424 -0.57 27.97 18.40
CA LEU A 424 -0.04 28.63 17.22
C LEU A 424 0.18 27.57 16.12
N PRO A 425 0.00 27.91 14.82
CA PRO A 425 -0.22 26.95 13.77
C PRO A 425 1.08 26.50 13.08
N SER A 426 1.11 25.24 12.67
CA SER A 426 2.09 24.64 11.77
C SER A 426 1.59 24.71 10.32
N ALA A 427 2.43 25.22 9.43
CA ALA A 427 2.31 25.19 7.96
C ALA A 427 3.04 23.97 7.38
#